data_AF-A0A932NVC6-F1
#
_entry.id   AF-A0A932NVC6-F1
#
_cell.length_a   1.000
_cell.length_b   1.000
_cell.length_c   1.000
_cell.angle_alpha   90.00
_cell.angle_beta   90.00
_cell.angle_gamma   90.00
#
_symmetry.space_group_name_H-M   'P 1'
#
loop_
_entity.id
_entity.type
_entity.pdbx_description
1 polymer ?
#
loop_
_entity_poly.entity_id
_entity_poly.type
_entity_poly.pdbx_seq_one_letter_code
_entity_poly.pdbx_strand_id
1 'polypeptide(L)'
;APQASFIPILAQGYAVIQPKHKAGTDGKSVDFLKAGTGPYLFKESVSGVSYTYVKNPKYFKVGLPYLDGLIIHIIRERPPQRAAFVAHRVHLNNPSLGMDTKASYEEHQQGVPNATYSIQDFPLVRLLWFNLKGDKPWKDVRVRRAINLALDREHLVLAGVGDLAWGRVGGMFPPGSPYALPAGELAKIQWWDRSHEERVAEARRLMKEAGYEKGFKVRLVARTLALYKRILSQTADLMRQINIAVTL
;
A
#
# COMPACT_ATOMS: atom_id res chain seq x y z
N ALA A 1 27.41 -10.50 12.34
CA ALA A 1 26.77 -11.82 12.13
C ALA A 1 26.40 -11.96 10.65
N PRO A 2 26.34 -13.17 10.09
CA PRO A 2 25.86 -13.41 8.71
C PRO A 2 24.47 -12.81 8.49
N GLN A 3 24.21 -12.22 7.31
CA GLN A 3 22.92 -11.62 6.95
C GLN A 3 22.36 -12.22 5.65
N ALA A 4 21.44 -13.17 5.77
CA ALA A 4 20.86 -13.88 4.62
C ALA A 4 20.07 -12.95 3.67
N SER A 5 19.56 -11.83 4.18
CA SER A 5 18.83 -10.84 3.39
C SER A 5 19.72 -9.81 2.67
N PHE A 6 21.05 -9.92 2.76
CA PHE A 6 21.95 -8.91 2.23
C PHE A 6 21.80 -8.70 0.72
N ILE A 7 21.78 -9.79 -0.06
CA ILE A 7 21.62 -9.71 -1.53
C ILE A 7 20.28 -9.05 -1.94
N PRO A 8 19.10 -9.45 -1.42
CA PRO A 8 17.86 -8.78 -1.79
C PRO A 8 17.78 -7.33 -1.25
N ILE A 9 18.46 -6.98 -0.15
CA ILE A 9 18.57 -5.58 0.30
C ILE A 9 19.30 -4.73 -0.75
N LEU A 10 20.37 -5.23 -1.36
CA LEU A 10 21.10 -4.53 -2.42
C LEU A 10 20.27 -4.33 -3.70
N ALA A 11 19.20 -5.11 -3.89
CA ALA A 11 18.28 -4.96 -5.03
C ALA A 11 17.16 -3.93 -4.78
N GLN A 12 17.06 -3.36 -3.58
CA GLN A 12 16.02 -2.37 -3.28
C GLN A 12 16.33 -0.99 -3.88
N GLY A 13 15.29 -0.19 -4.14
CA GLY A 13 15.43 1.16 -4.66
C GLY A 13 16.23 2.13 -3.78
N TYR A 14 16.45 1.80 -2.50
CA TYR A 14 17.30 2.57 -1.59
C TYR A 14 18.80 2.29 -1.77
N ALA A 15 19.16 1.17 -2.40
CA ALA A 15 20.54 0.74 -2.61
C ALA A 15 21.08 1.11 -4.00
N VAL A 16 20.38 1.97 -4.74
CA VAL A 16 20.86 2.47 -6.03
C VAL A 16 22.18 3.21 -5.87
N ILE A 17 23.11 2.97 -6.81
CA ILE A 17 24.43 3.59 -6.80
C ILE A 17 24.33 5.05 -7.27
N GLN A 18 24.87 5.96 -6.46
CA GLN A 18 24.84 7.41 -6.72
C GLN A 18 26.20 7.93 -7.20
N PRO A 19 26.24 9.00 -8.02
CA PRO A 19 27.48 9.57 -8.55
C PRO A 19 28.28 10.30 -7.45
N LYS A 20 29.38 9.69 -6.99
CA LYS A 20 30.27 10.28 -5.95
C LYS A 20 30.73 11.70 -6.28
N HIS A 21 31.04 11.98 -7.54
CA HIS A 21 31.50 13.31 -7.99
C HIS A 21 30.41 14.40 -7.90
N LYS A 22 29.15 14.03 -7.61
CA LYS A 22 28.03 14.95 -7.33
C LYS A 22 27.66 14.98 -5.83
N ALA A 23 28.42 14.34 -4.96
CA ALA A 23 28.18 14.39 -3.52
C ALA A 23 28.16 15.85 -3.02
N GLY A 24 27.24 16.16 -2.11
CA GLY A 24 27.06 17.52 -1.57
C GLY A 24 26.24 18.47 -2.45
N THR A 25 25.79 18.04 -3.64
CA THR A 25 24.84 18.81 -4.47
C THR A 25 23.39 18.46 -4.13
N ASP A 26 22.43 19.26 -4.62
CA ASP A 26 21.02 18.94 -4.47
C ASP A 26 20.65 17.67 -5.24
N GLY A 27 20.36 16.60 -4.50
CA GLY A 27 19.95 15.30 -5.03
C GLY A 27 18.63 15.31 -5.83
N LYS A 28 17.86 16.42 -5.77
CA LYS A 28 16.65 16.62 -6.56
C LYS A 28 16.88 17.45 -7.83
N SER A 29 18.08 18.03 -8.00
CA SER A 29 18.40 18.83 -9.17
C SER A 29 18.40 17.97 -10.45
N VAL A 30 18.05 18.60 -11.57
CA VAL A 30 18.11 17.96 -12.90
C VAL A 30 19.51 17.39 -13.17
N ASP A 31 20.55 18.13 -12.81
CA ASP A 31 21.94 17.74 -13.04
C ASP A 31 22.36 16.50 -12.24
N PHE A 32 21.86 16.37 -11.00
CA PHE A 32 22.08 15.17 -10.20
C PHE A 32 21.34 13.97 -10.78
N LEU A 33 20.05 14.14 -11.10
CA LEU A 33 19.19 13.07 -11.61
C LEU A 33 19.58 12.60 -13.03
N LYS A 34 20.31 13.40 -13.80
CA LYS A 34 20.91 13.03 -15.09
C LYS A 34 22.14 12.13 -14.97
N ALA A 35 22.77 12.03 -13.80
CA ALA A 35 24.01 11.29 -13.61
C ALA A 35 23.81 9.81 -13.17
N GLY A 36 22.63 9.24 -13.47
CA GLY A 36 22.30 7.84 -13.18
C GLY A 36 22.80 6.85 -14.24
N THR A 37 22.83 5.57 -13.87
CA THR A 37 23.27 4.45 -14.76
C THR A 37 22.10 3.63 -15.32
N GLY A 38 20.86 4.03 -15.04
CA GLY A 38 19.65 3.35 -15.49
C GLY A 38 19.35 3.53 -16.99
N PRO A 39 18.31 2.87 -17.51
CA PRO A 39 17.95 2.90 -18.94
C PRO A 39 17.45 4.26 -19.43
N TYR A 40 16.94 5.10 -18.52
CA TYR A 40 16.45 6.44 -18.85
C TYR A 40 17.08 7.47 -17.92
N LEU A 41 17.34 8.66 -18.46
CA LEU A 41 17.87 9.83 -17.75
C LEU A 41 16.75 10.84 -17.56
N PHE A 42 16.73 11.49 -16.40
CA PHE A 42 15.78 12.56 -16.12
C PHE A 42 16.01 13.76 -17.05
N LYS A 43 14.97 14.24 -17.71
CA LYS A 43 15.03 15.41 -18.59
C LYS A 43 14.52 16.66 -17.87
N GLU A 44 13.29 16.59 -17.36
CA GLU A 44 12.58 17.73 -16.77
C GLU A 44 11.43 17.26 -15.86
N SER A 45 11.00 18.17 -14.99
CA SER A 45 9.75 18.06 -14.24
C SER A 45 8.92 19.31 -14.44
N VAL A 46 7.65 19.13 -14.79
CA VAL A 46 6.65 20.19 -14.70
C VAL A 46 5.88 19.97 -13.42
N SER A 47 6.05 20.89 -12.47
CA SER A 47 5.54 20.72 -11.10
C SER A 47 4.05 20.38 -11.09
N GLY A 48 3.70 19.25 -10.48
CA GLY A 48 2.32 18.77 -10.38
C GLY A 48 1.71 18.24 -11.67
N VAL A 49 2.43 18.25 -12.80
CA VAL A 49 1.92 17.86 -14.13
C VAL A 49 2.61 16.62 -14.66
N SER A 50 3.94 16.60 -14.76
CA SER A 50 4.65 15.48 -15.38
C SER A 50 6.13 15.39 -15.01
N TYR A 51 6.69 14.20 -15.23
CA TYR A 51 8.13 13.95 -15.27
C TYR A 51 8.50 13.38 -16.63
N THR A 52 9.50 13.95 -17.29
CA THR A 52 9.98 13.50 -18.60
C THR A 52 11.36 12.86 -18.44
N TYR A 53 11.52 11.71 -19.08
CA TYR A 53 12.76 10.96 -19.14
C TYR A 53 13.13 10.68 -20.60
N VAL A 54 14.42 10.63 -20.89
CA VAL A 54 14.96 10.31 -22.21
C VAL A 54 15.85 9.08 -22.12
N LYS A 55 15.99 8.36 -23.22
CA LYS A 55 16.87 7.19 -23.33
C LYS A 55 18.29 7.52 -22.87
N ASN A 56 18.88 6.63 -22.06
CA ASN A 56 20.30 6.71 -21.72
C ASN A 56 21.13 6.05 -22.83
N PRO A 57 21.88 6.82 -23.65
CA PRO A 57 22.69 6.23 -24.72
C PRO A 57 23.87 5.41 -24.19
N LYS A 58 24.21 5.55 -22.90
CA LYS A 58 25.30 4.82 -22.23
C LYS A 58 24.78 3.66 -21.37
N TYR A 59 23.53 3.22 -21.58
CA TYR A 59 22.99 2.10 -20.82
C TYR A 59 23.76 0.81 -21.13
N PHE A 60 24.16 0.10 -20.08
CA PHE A 60 25.09 -1.03 -20.20
C PHE A 60 24.46 -2.28 -20.83
N LYS A 61 23.12 -2.39 -20.86
CA LYS A 61 22.44 -3.51 -21.54
C LYS A 61 22.26 -3.16 -23.00
N VAL A 62 23.04 -3.81 -23.86
CA VAL A 62 22.99 -3.67 -25.32
C VAL A 62 21.56 -3.93 -25.83
N GLY A 63 21.09 -3.09 -26.75
CA GLY A 63 19.75 -3.18 -27.35
C GLY A 63 18.62 -2.61 -26.50
N LEU A 64 18.89 -2.12 -25.28
CA LEU A 64 17.89 -1.54 -24.38
C LEU A 64 18.21 -0.07 -24.02
N PRO A 65 17.20 0.72 -23.60
CA PRO A 65 15.77 0.45 -23.72
C PRO A 65 15.27 0.61 -25.17
N TYR A 66 14.09 0.04 -25.46
CA TYR A 66 13.45 0.14 -26.77
C TYR A 66 12.85 1.53 -27.05
N LEU A 67 12.33 2.20 -26.02
CA LEU A 67 11.68 3.51 -26.16
C LEU A 67 12.72 4.63 -26.09
N ASP A 68 12.48 5.71 -26.83
CA ASP A 68 13.32 6.91 -26.80
C ASP A 68 13.15 7.74 -25.51
N GLY A 69 12.06 7.53 -24.77
CA GLY A 69 11.78 8.24 -23.54
C GLY A 69 10.46 7.82 -22.90
N LEU A 70 10.19 8.42 -21.74
CA LEU A 70 8.97 8.23 -20.97
C LEU A 70 8.43 9.58 -20.50
N ILE A 71 7.12 9.75 -20.53
CA ILE A 71 6.44 10.87 -19.88
C ILE A 71 5.49 10.28 -18.84
N ILE A 72 5.74 10.61 -17.57
CA ILE A 72 4.91 10.17 -16.44
C ILE A 72 4.02 11.34 -16.05
N HIS A 73 2.73 11.26 -16.38
CA HIS A 73 1.75 12.27 -16.01
C HIS A 73 1.27 12.10 -14.56
N ILE A 74 1.19 13.21 -13.84
CA ILE A 74 0.65 13.27 -12.49
C ILE A 74 -0.85 13.54 -12.59
N ILE A 75 -1.63 12.47 -12.64
CA ILE A 75 -3.10 12.54 -12.59
C ILE A 75 -3.51 11.90 -11.26
N ARG A 76 -4.06 12.67 -10.33
CA ARG A 76 -4.29 12.21 -8.95
C ARG A 76 -5.53 11.33 -8.79
N GLU A 77 -6.60 11.67 -9.49
CA GLU A 77 -7.89 11.02 -9.36
C GLU A 77 -8.09 9.92 -10.41
N ARG A 78 -8.83 8.86 -10.05
CA ARG A 78 -9.06 7.69 -10.90
C ARG A 78 -9.88 7.98 -12.16
N PRO A 79 -11.01 8.72 -12.12
CA PRO A 79 -11.80 8.94 -13.34
C PRO A 79 -11.02 9.70 -14.44
N PRO A 80 -10.26 10.77 -14.13
CA PRO A 80 -9.39 11.40 -15.13
C PRO A 80 -8.27 10.50 -15.65
N GLN A 81 -7.72 9.60 -14.83
CA GLN A 81 -6.73 8.61 -15.28
C GLN A 81 -7.36 7.67 -16.33
N ARG A 82 -8.56 7.14 -16.05
CA ARG A 82 -9.32 6.30 -17.00
C ARG A 82 -9.61 7.06 -18.29
N ALA A 83 -10.12 8.29 -18.19
CA ALA A 83 -10.43 9.12 -19.36
C ALA A 83 -9.18 9.40 -20.23
N ALA A 84 -8.03 9.67 -19.61
CA ALA A 84 -6.77 9.85 -20.32
C ALA A 84 -6.33 8.58 -21.06
N PHE A 85 -6.55 7.40 -20.45
CA PHE A 85 -6.22 6.12 -21.06
C PHE A 85 -7.16 5.78 -22.23
N VAL A 86 -8.48 5.95 -22.04
CA VAL A 86 -9.50 5.78 -23.10
C VAL A 86 -9.22 6.70 -24.29
N ALA A 87 -8.84 7.95 -24.02
CA ALA A 87 -8.51 8.93 -25.05
C ALA A 87 -7.10 8.76 -25.65
N HIS A 88 -6.40 7.65 -25.33
CA HIS A 88 -5.03 7.36 -25.77
C HIS A 88 -4.02 8.48 -25.46
N ARG A 89 -4.28 9.31 -24.45
CA ARG A 89 -3.33 10.34 -23.97
C ARG A 89 -2.23 9.73 -23.11
N VAL A 90 -2.45 8.52 -22.58
CA VAL A 90 -1.45 7.71 -21.89
C VAL A 90 -1.48 6.27 -22.39
N HIS A 91 -0.33 5.62 -22.47
CA HIS A 91 -0.20 4.23 -22.93
C HIS A 91 -0.31 3.20 -21.80
N LEU A 92 -0.12 3.63 -20.55
CA LEU A 92 -0.19 2.80 -19.35
C LEU A 92 -1.02 3.52 -18.30
N ASN A 93 -1.99 2.81 -17.73
CA ASN A 93 -2.81 3.34 -16.64
C ASN A 93 -2.46 2.65 -15.31
N ASN A 94 -1.99 3.45 -14.36
CA ASN A 94 -1.56 3.04 -13.03
C ASN A 94 -0.69 1.76 -12.93
N PRO A 95 0.46 1.70 -13.63
CA PRO A 95 1.31 0.51 -13.68
C PRO A 95 1.93 0.13 -12.32
N SER A 96 1.98 1.05 -11.35
CA SER A 96 2.63 0.81 -10.05
C SER A 96 1.72 0.24 -8.97
N LEU A 97 0.41 0.52 -9.03
CA LEU A 97 -0.54 0.10 -7.98
C LEU A 97 -1.75 -0.66 -8.54
N GLY A 98 -1.91 -0.78 -9.86
CA GLY A 98 -3.01 -1.51 -10.48
C GLY A 98 -4.40 -0.89 -10.26
N MET A 99 -5.48 -1.61 -10.55
CA MET A 99 -6.83 -1.11 -10.30
C MET A 99 -7.19 -1.23 -8.82
N ASP A 100 -7.90 -0.24 -8.27
CA ASP A 100 -8.21 -0.19 -6.84
C ASP A 100 -9.28 -1.19 -6.40
N THR A 101 -10.21 -1.54 -7.29
CA THR A 101 -11.35 -2.43 -7.01
C THR A 101 -11.66 -3.30 -8.23
N LYS A 102 -12.31 -4.44 -7.99
CA LYS A 102 -12.82 -5.31 -9.07
C LYS A 102 -13.79 -4.56 -10.00
N ALA A 103 -14.71 -3.78 -9.43
CA ALA A 103 -15.64 -2.97 -10.22
C ALA A 103 -14.92 -1.95 -11.13
N SER A 104 -13.88 -1.28 -10.62
CA SER A 104 -13.10 -0.35 -11.43
C SER A 104 -12.36 -1.07 -12.56
N TYR A 105 -11.84 -2.27 -12.30
CA TYR A 105 -11.25 -3.11 -13.33
C TYR A 105 -12.26 -3.49 -14.43
N GLU A 106 -13.43 -3.97 -14.05
CA GLU A 106 -14.51 -4.34 -14.99
C GLU A 106 -14.96 -3.12 -15.84
N GLU A 107 -15.08 -1.94 -15.23
CA GLU A 107 -15.39 -0.68 -15.92
C GLU A 107 -14.30 -0.29 -16.95
N HIS A 108 -13.03 -0.55 -16.64
CA HIS A 108 -11.94 -0.33 -17.59
C HIS A 108 -12.04 -1.34 -18.75
N GLN A 109 -12.23 -2.62 -18.46
CA GLN A 109 -12.37 -3.65 -19.49
C GLN A 109 -13.51 -3.34 -20.47
N GLN A 110 -14.65 -2.86 -19.97
CA GLN A 110 -15.77 -2.45 -20.81
C GLN A 110 -15.46 -1.18 -21.64
N GLY A 111 -14.74 -0.21 -21.06
CA GLY A 111 -14.43 1.06 -21.72
C GLY A 111 -13.26 1.01 -22.70
N VAL A 112 -12.31 0.10 -22.49
CA VAL A 112 -11.12 -0.09 -23.35
C VAL A 112 -10.87 -1.59 -23.55
N PRO A 113 -11.73 -2.29 -24.30
CA PRO A 113 -11.67 -3.75 -24.43
C PRO A 113 -10.40 -4.25 -25.13
N ASN A 114 -9.79 -3.42 -25.99
CA ASN A 114 -8.58 -3.76 -26.73
C ASN A 114 -7.28 -3.54 -25.95
N ALA A 115 -7.36 -3.07 -24.70
CA ALA A 115 -6.18 -2.94 -23.85
C ALA A 115 -5.73 -4.30 -23.30
N THR A 116 -4.45 -4.41 -22.97
CA THR A 116 -3.92 -5.56 -22.22
C THR A 116 -4.20 -5.36 -20.73
N TYR A 117 -4.83 -6.36 -20.12
CA TYR A 117 -5.12 -6.41 -18.69
C TYR A 117 -4.30 -7.53 -18.05
N SER A 118 -3.65 -7.22 -16.93
CA SER A 118 -2.91 -8.20 -16.13
C SER A 118 -3.39 -8.14 -14.69
N ILE A 119 -3.85 -9.29 -14.19
CA ILE A 119 -4.15 -9.49 -12.78
C ILE A 119 -2.98 -10.26 -12.18
N GLN A 120 -2.34 -9.68 -11.18
CA GLN A 120 -1.19 -10.27 -10.50
C GLN A 120 -1.26 -10.00 -9.01
N ASP A 121 -0.75 -10.94 -8.21
CA ASP A 121 -0.58 -10.74 -6.78
C ASP A 121 0.44 -9.61 -6.55
N PHE A 122 0.01 -8.55 -5.87
CA PHE A 122 0.88 -7.43 -5.49
C PHE A 122 1.19 -7.55 -4.00
N PRO A 123 2.47 -7.66 -3.58
CA PRO A 123 2.85 -7.95 -2.19
C PRO A 123 2.72 -6.71 -1.29
N LEU A 124 1.49 -6.21 -1.15
CA LEU A 124 1.15 -5.06 -0.33
C LEU A 124 0.25 -5.50 0.82
N VAL A 125 0.70 -5.25 2.05
CA VAL A 125 -0.09 -5.51 3.26
C VAL A 125 -0.64 -4.19 3.80
N ARG A 126 -1.91 -4.20 4.23
CA ARG A 126 -2.54 -3.05 4.90
C ARG A 126 -2.65 -3.35 6.38
N LEU A 127 -2.01 -2.51 7.20
CA LEU A 127 -1.89 -2.69 8.64
C LEU A 127 -2.32 -1.42 9.38
N LEU A 128 -2.83 -1.60 10.59
CA LEU A 128 -2.91 -0.54 11.58
C LEU A 128 -1.61 -0.48 12.36
N TRP A 129 -0.98 0.69 12.37
CA TRP A 129 0.25 0.94 13.12
C TRP A 129 -0.06 1.72 14.39
N PHE A 130 0.51 1.28 15.51
CA PHE A 130 0.36 1.93 16.80
C PHE A 130 1.64 2.70 17.16
N ASN A 131 1.51 3.97 17.52
CA ASN A 131 2.64 4.74 18.02
C ASN A 131 2.91 4.41 19.49
N LEU A 132 3.97 3.61 19.74
CA LEU A 132 4.34 3.16 21.08
C LEU A 132 5.21 4.16 21.86
N LYS A 133 5.65 5.27 21.25
CA LYS A 133 6.54 6.25 21.91
C LYS A 133 5.84 7.06 23.00
N GLY A 134 4.52 7.27 22.88
CA GLY A 134 3.73 8.00 23.88
C GLY A 134 3.22 7.12 25.01
N ASP A 135 2.56 7.72 26.01
CA ASP A 135 1.84 6.97 27.04
C ASP A 135 0.54 6.35 26.51
N LYS A 136 -0.22 5.74 27.42
CA LYS A 136 -1.53 5.11 27.23
C LYS A 136 -2.35 5.71 26.06
N PRO A 137 -3.05 4.89 25.25
CA PRO A 137 -3.37 3.49 25.51
C PRO A 137 -2.47 2.50 24.74
N TRP A 138 -1.60 2.97 23.84
CA TRP A 138 -0.90 2.11 22.88
C TRP A 138 0.17 1.20 23.48
N LYS A 139 0.74 1.55 24.65
CA LYS A 139 1.72 0.72 25.36
C LYS A 139 1.11 -0.60 25.85
N ASP A 140 -0.16 -0.61 26.24
CA ASP A 140 -0.83 -1.81 26.74
C ASP A 140 -1.14 -2.77 25.58
N VAL A 141 -0.55 -3.97 25.62
CA VAL A 141 -0.74 -5.00 24.60
C VAL A 141 -2.20 -5.47 24.52
N ARG A 142 -2.96 -5.42 25.63
CA ARG A 142 -4.36 -5.82 25.67
C ARG A 142 -5.23 -4.89 24.84
N VAL A 143 -4.93 -3.58 24.84
CA VAL A 143 -5.61 -2.62 23.96
C VAL A 143 -5.36 -2.95 22.48
N ARG A 144 -4.11 -3.22 22.11
CA ARG A 144 -3.76 -3.56 20.71
C ARG A 144 -4.41 -4.88 20.28
N ARG A 145 -4.46 -5.88 21.17
CA ARG A 145 -5.15 -7.16 20.94
C ARG A 145 -6.67 -6.98 20.81
N ALA A 146 -7.28 -6.18 21.68
CA ALA A 146 -8.71 -5.87 21.61
C ALA A 146 -9.08 -5.24 20.26
N ILE A 147 -8.28 -4.26 19.79
CA ILE A 147 -8.49 -3.67 18.46
C ILE A 147 -8.36 -4.73 17.38
N ASN A 148 -7.31 -5.56 17.41
CA ASN A 148 -7.11 -6.63 16.42
C ASN A 148 -8.28 -7.62 16.34
N LEU A 149 -8.89 -7.95 17.48
CA LEU A 149 -10.07 -8.82 17.59
C LEU A 149 -11.35 -8.15 17.08
N ALA A 150 -11.53 -6.86 17.38
CA ALA A 150 -12.68 -6.07 16.97
C ALA A 150 -12.71 -5.75 15.46
N LEU A 151 -11.61 -5.96 14.71
CA LEU A 151 -11.63 -5.78 13.26
C LEU A 151 -12.31 -6.97 12.56
N ASP A 152 -13.22 -6.69 11.63
CA ASP A 152 -13.69 -7.65 10.63
C ASP A 152 -12.86 -7.54 9.35
N ARG A 153 -12.03 -8.55 9.07
CA ARG A 153 -11.04 -8.50 7.98
C ARG A 153 -11.67 -8.74 6.63
N GLU A 154 -12.62 -9.65 6.53
CA GLU A 154 -13.32 -9.92 5.27
C GLU A 154 -14.16 -8.70 4.88
N HIS A 155 -14.86 -8.10 5.84
CA HIS A 155 -15.57 -6.85 5.64
C HIS A 155 -14.64 -5.71 5.18
N LEU A 156 -13.46 -5.58 5.79
CA LEU A 156 -12.48 -4.56 5.37
C LEU A 156 -11.88 -4.83 3.99
N VAL A 157 -11.69 -6.10 3.60
CA VAL A 157 -11.29 -6.47 2.23
C VAL A 157 -12.38 -6.08 1.25
N LEU A 158 -13.63 -6.46 1.51
CA LEU A 158 -14.79 -6.12 0.66
C LEU A 158 -14.95 -4.60 0.53
N ALA A 159 -14.87 -3.85 1.63
CA ALA A 159 -14.92 -2.38 1.60
C ALA A 159 -13.74 -1.74 0.82
N GLY A 160 -12.59 -2.40 0.82
CA GLY A 160 -11.40 -1.96 0.12
C GLY A 160 -11.49 -2.17 -1.38
N VAL A 161 -11.62 -3.44 -1.79
CA VAL A 161 -11.44 -3.90 -3.18
C VAL A 161 -12.71 -4.45 -3.83
N GLY A 162 -13.79 -4.63 -3.07
CA GLY A 162 -15.10 -5.09 -3.55
C GLY A 162 -15.23 -6.60 -3.72
N ASP A 163 -14.16 -7.39 -3.53
CA ASP A 163 -14.16 -8.83 -3.80
C ASP A 163 -13.06 -9.55 -2.99
N LEU A 164 -13.37 -10.69 -2.38
CA LEU A 164 -12.42 -11.49 -1.58
C LEU A 164 -11.37 -12.24 -2.41
N ALA A 165 -11.55 -12.37 -3.72
CA ALA A 165 -10.51 -12.88 -4.61
C ALA A 165 -9.45 -11.81 -4.95
N TRP A 166 -9.80 -10.52 -4.79
CA TRP A 166 -8.93 -9.37 -5.09
C TRP A 166 -8.16 -8.84 -3.87
N GLY A 167 -8.46 -9.37 -2.69
CA GLY A 167 -7.71 -9.09 -1.47
C GLY A 167 -7.84 -10.27 -0.52
N ARG A 168 -6.74 -10.64 0.13
CA ARG A 168 -6.72 -11.82 1.02
C ARG A 168 -6.57 -11.38 2.46
N VAL A 169 -7.30 -12.04 3.36
CA VAL A 169 -7.06 -11.92 4.80
C VAL A 169 -5.69 -12.52 5.11
N GLY A 170 -4.82 -11.74 5.76
CA GLY A 170 -3.44 -12.15 6.01
C GLY A 170 -2.79 -11.37 7.15
N GLY A 171 -1.58 -11.81 7.50
CA GLY A 171 -0.73 -11.17 8.51
C GLY A 171 0.30 -10.24 7.88
N MET A 172 1.43 -10.05 8.58
CA MET A 172 2.57 -9.26 8.10
C MET A 172 3.15 -9.81 6.79
N PHE A 173 3.17 -11.13 6.63
CA PHE A 173 3.58 -11.78 5.40
C PHE A 173 2.34 -12.14 4.58
N PRO A 174 2.29 -11.79 3.29
CA PRO A 174 1.18 -12.13 2.41
C PRO A 174 0.93 -13.65 2.38
N PRO A 175 -0.34 -14.10 2.33
CA PRO A 175 -0.66 -15.52 2.15
C PRO A 175 0.05 -16.10 0.92
N GLY A 176 0.69 -17.27 1.08
CA GLY A 176 1.48 -17.92 0.03
C GLY A 176 2.95 -17.48 -0.04
N SER A 177 3.38 -16.49 0.74
CA SER A 177 4.80 -16.17 0.89
C SER A 177 5.56 -17.31 1.59
N PRO A 178 6.83 -17.59 1.22
CA PRO A 178 7.68 -18.56 1.93
C PRO A 178 7.86 -18.29 3.43
N TYR A 179 7.56 -17.07 3.88
CA TYR A 179 7.68 -16.65 5.28
C TYR A 179 6.32 -16.49 5.98
N ALA A 180 5.22 -16.78 5.29
CA ALA A 180 3.89 -16.71 5.87
C ALA A 180 3.54 -17.97 6.66
N LEU A 181 2.83 -17.78 7.77
CA LEU A 181 2.17 -18.89 8.45
C LEU A 181 1.04 -19.45 7.57
N PRO A 182 0.77 -20.76 7.63
CA PRO A 182 -0.44 -21.33 7.03
C PRO A 182 -1.69 -20.60 7.50
N ALA A 183 -2.65 -20.36 6.60
CA ALA A 183 -3.81 -19.51 6.89
C ALA A 183 -4.62 -20.00 8.11
N GLY A 184 -4.82 -21.32 8.23
CA GLY A 184 -5.53 -21.90 9.38
C GLY A 184 -4.77 -21.77 10.70
N GLU A 185 -3.43 -21.83 10.68
CA GLU A 185 -2.61 -21.61 11.88
C GLU A 185 -2.65 -20.15 12.30
N LEU A 186 -2.50 -19.23 11.34
CA LEU A 186 -2.62 -17.80 11.59
C LEU A 186 -4.00 -17.44 12.15
N ALA A 187 -5.07 -18.02 11.58
CA ALA A 187 -6.43 -17.79 12.05
C ALA A 187 -6.58 -18.21 13.52
N LYS A 188 -6.09 -19.39 13.91
CA LYS A 188 -6.12 -19.86 15.30
C LYS A 188 -5.33 -18.95 16.25
N ILE A 189 -4.09 -18.59 15.88
CA ILE A 189 -3.23 -17.72 16.71
C ILE A 189 -3.87 -16.36 16.94
N GLN A 190 -4.54 -15.83 15.92
CA GLN A 190 -5.13 -14.50 15.95
C GLN A 190 -6.61 -14.50 16.34
N TRP A 191 -7.17 -15.68 16.66
CA TRP A 191 -8.59 -15.91 16.95
C TRP A 191 -9.55 -15.58 15.80
N TRP A 192 -9.07 -15.51 14.56
CA TRP A 192 -9.90 -15.21 13.39
C TRP A 192 -10.78 -16.39 12.94
N ASP A 193 -10.56 -17.58 13.50
CA ASP A 193 -11.42 -18.75 13.36
C ASP A 193 -12.71 -18.66 14.21
N ARG A 194 -12.81 -17.65 15.09
CA ARG A 194 -14.00 -17.36 15.90
C ARG A 194 -14.92 -16.35 15.21
N SER A 195 -16.20 -16.43 15.53
CA SER A 195 -17.20 -15.47 15.03
C SER A 195 -16.82 -14.03 15.41
N HIS A 196 -17.31 -13.06 14.64
CA HIS A 196 -17.04 -11.65 14.94
C HIS A 196 -17.55 -11.26 16.33
N GLU A 197 -18.72 -11.77 16.73
CA GLU A 197 -19.34 -11.48 18.02
C GLU A 197 -18.50 -12.00 19.21
N GLU A 198 -18.02 -13.24 19.13
CA GLU A 198 -17.10 -13.81 20.15
C GLU A 198 -15.82 -12.97 20.29
N ARG A 199 -15.23 -12.56 19.16
CA ARG A 199 -14.03 -11.72 19.16
C ARG A 199 -14.29 -10.35 19.77
N VAL A 200 -15.43 -9.72 19.48
CA VAL A 200 -15.81 -8.41 20.04
C VAL A 200 -16.08 -8.51 21.54
N ALA A 201 -16.73 -9.59 22.01
CA ALA A 201 -16.92 -9.84 23.44
C ALA A 201 -15.58 -9.96 24.19
N GLU A 202 -14.64 -10.74 23.64
CA GLU A 202 -13.30 -10.86 24.19
C GLU A 202 -12.53 -9.52 24.14
N ALA A 203 -12.66 -8.76 23.05
CA ALA A 203 -12.06 -7.44 22.95
C ALA A 203 -12.56 -6.48 24.04
N ARG A 204 -13.87 -6.48 24.35
CA ARG A 204 -14.45 -5.69 25.45
C ARG A 204 -13.89 -6.12 26.82
N ARG A 205 -13.73 -7.42 27.06
CA ARG A 205 -13.09 -7.95 28.28
C ARG A 205 -11.66 -7.43 28.42
N LEU A 206 -10.85 -7.53 27.37
CA LEU A 206 -9.48 -7.03 27.35
C LEU A 206 -9.40 -5.51 27.58
N MET A 207 -10.32 -4.74 27.00
CA MET A 207 -10.41 -3.30 27.22
C MET A 207 -10.73 -2.97 28.69
N LYS A 208 -11.63 -3.72 29.33
CA LYS A 208 -11.95 -3.57 30.75
C LYS A 208 -10.74 -3.86 31.64
N GLU A 209 -10.05 -4.98 31.42
CA GLU A 209 -8.85 -5.36 32.18
C GLU A 209 -7.69 -4.37 32.00
N ALA A 210 -7.64 -3.71 30.85
CA ALA A 210 -6.68 -2.65 30.56
C ALA A 210 -7.07 -1.28 31.18
N GLY A 211 -8.24 -1.18 31.82
CA GLY A 211 -8.75 0.06 32.42
C GLY A 211 -9.40 1.02 31.42
N TYR A 212 -9.80 0.52 30.24
CA TYR A 212 -10.47 1.28 29.17
C TYR A 212 -11.87 0.74 28.86
N GLU A 213 -12.63 0.28 29.87
CA GLU A 213 -14.02 -0.19 29.68
C GLU A 213 -14.90 0.87 28.99
N LYS A 214 -14.70 2.15 29.34
CA LYS A 214 -15.37 3.30 28.72
C LYS A 214 -14.71 3.77 27.41
N GLY A 215 -13.65 3.09 26.96
CA GLY A 215 -12.86 3.42 25.78
C GLY A 215 -12.13 4.76 25.87
N PHE A 216 -11.81 5.34 24.72
CA PHE A 216 -11.09 6.61 24.57
C PHE A 216 -11.25 7.18 23.17
N LYS A 217 -10.79 8.42 22.95
CA LYS A 217 -10.74 9.06 21.63
C LYS A 217 -9.38 8.84 20.96
N VAL A 218 -9.37 8.60 19.66
CA VAL A 218 -8.14 8.48 18.86
C VAL A 218 -8.31 9.15 17.49
N ARG A 219 -7.22 9.76 17.01
CA ARG A 219 -7.10 10.16 15.61
C ARG A 219 -6.44 9.05 14.80
N LEU A 220 -7.16 8.54 13.79
CA LEU A 220 -6.64 7.56 12.85
C LEU A 220 -6.14 8.27 11.59
N VAL A 221 -4.84 8.14 11.31
CA VAL A 221 -4.19 8.86 10.20
C VAL A 221 -3.92 7.91 9.05
N ALA A 222 -4.29 8.30 7.83
CA ALA A 222 -3.90 7.60 6.62
C ALA A 222 -3.64 8.56 5.44
N ARG A 223 -3.22 7.98 4.30
CA ARG A 223 -3.07 8.70 3.04
C ARG A 223 -4.44 9.15 2.54
N THR A 224 -4.51 10.32 1.92
CA THR A 224 -5.73 10.90 1.32
C THR A 224 -6.06 10.28 -0.03
N LEU A 225 -6.21 8.94 -0.11
CA LEU A 225 -6.69 8.23 -1.30
C LEU A 225 -8.10 7.67 -1.05
N ALA A 226 -8.90 7.55 -2.12
CA ALA A 226 -10.28 7.06 -2.04
C ALA A 226 -10.39 5.70 -1.31
N LEU A 227 -9.46 4.78 -1.59
CA LEU A 227 -9.37 3.49 -0.94
C LEU A 227 -9.26 3.60 0.60
N TYR A 228 -8.37 4.45 1.09
CA TYR A 228 -8.20 4.63 2.53
C TYR A 228 -9.45 5.25 3.15
N LYS A 229 -10.09 6.23 2.50
CA LYS A 229 -11.33 6.82 3.01
C LYS A 229 -12.40 5.76 3.28
N ARG A 230 -12.60 4.81 2.36
CA ARG A 230 -13.56 3.70 2.53
C ARG A 230 -13.19 2.79 3.70
N ILE A 231 -11.97 2.27 3.71
CA ILE A 231 -11.49 1.32 4.74
C ILE A 231 -11.47 1.98 6.13
N LEU A 232 -11.09 3.25 6.21
CA LEU A 232 -10.98 3.98 7.47
C LEU A 232 -12.33 4.21 8.14
N SER A 233 -13.37 4.55 7.37
CA SER A 233 -14.72 4.69 7.92
C SER A 233 -15.19 3.38 8.55
N GLN A 234 -15.02 2.26 7.84
CA GLN A 234 -15.38 0.93 8.36
C GLN A 234 -14.54 0.55 9.58
N THR A 235 -13.24 0.86 9.57
CA THR A 235 -12.36 0.64 10.72
C THR A 235 -12.83 1.45 11.94
N ALA A 236 -13.24 2.70 11.74
CA ALA A 236 -13.78 3.55 12.80
C ALA A 236 -15.07 2.95 13.40
N ASP A 237 -15.99 2.47 12.55
CA ASP A 237 -17.23 1.84 12.97
C ASP A 237 -16.97 0.56 13.78
N LEU A 238 -16.06 -0.29 13.33
CA LEU A 238 -15.62 -1.51 14.03
C LEU A 238 -14.99 -1.18 15.40
N MET A 239 -14.16 -0.14 15.49
CA MET A 239 -13.54 0.27 16.75
C MET A 239 -14.55 0.87 17.76
N ARG A 240 -15.67 1.44 17.30
CA ARG A 240 -16.74 1.90 18.20
C ARG A 240 -17.41 0.75 18.95
N GLN A 241 -17.39 -0.47 18.41
CA GLN A 241 -17.91 -1.65 19.11
C GLN A 241 -17.15 -1.96 20.41
N ILE A 242 -15.96 -1.39 20.60
CA ILE A 242 -15.19 -1.50 21.84
C ILE A 242 -14.99 -0.13 22.51
N ASN A 243 -15.94 0.78 22.30
CA ASN A 243 -16.01 2.12 22.87
C ASN A 243 -14.87 3.07 22.45
N ILE A 244 -14.12 2.75 21.39
CA ILE A 244 -13.09 3.66 20.88
C ILE A 244 -13.73 4.63 19.87
N ALA A 245 -13.74 5.91 20.22
CA ALA A 245 -14.22 6.97 19.36
C ALA A 245 -13.11 7.43 18.42
N VAL A 246 -13.27 7.17 17.12
CA VAL A 246 -12.26 7.48 16.10
C VAL A 246 -12.62 8.76 15.34
N THR A 247 -11.64 9.65 15.19
CA THR A 247 -11.67 10.79 14.25
C THR A 247 -10.69 10.52 13.11
N LEU A 248 -11.09 10.82 11.87
CA LEU A 248 -10.30 10.61 10.64
C LEU A 248 -9.49 11.86 10.27
#